data_AF-A0A9W8JCS3-F1
#
_entry.id   AF-A0A9W8JCS3-F1
#
_cell.length_a   1.000
_cell.length_b   1.000
_cell.length_c   1.000
_cell.angle_alpha   90.00
_cell.angle_beta   90.00
_cell.angle_gamma   90.00
#
_symmetry.space_group_name_H-M   'P 1'
#
loop_
_entity.id
_entity.type
_entity.pdbx_description
1 polymer ?
#
loop_
_entity_poly.entity_id
_entity_poly.type
_entity_poly.pdbx_seq_one_letter_code
_entity_poly.pdbx_strand_id
1 'polypeptide(L)'
;MPASKVFEGTVDTHLFEGDIGVSPLVQLFTAIATTLLNAWGYDGFAAHTERVAEFYREKRDIFENAMKKHLKGLAEWVTPEAGMFFWFKLVLSDKDALSSSTDEGDSKAIIENRAFNRGVLALPGTAFLPNGRKTAYVRAAFSLTPEEDVDIALGRLREAILDAKEESKKGN
;
A
#
# COMPACT_ATOMS: atom_id res chain seq x y z
N MET A 1 38.71 -29.25 -56.48
CA MET A 1 37.67 -30.30 -56.28
C MET A 1 38.39 -31.54 -55.76
N PRO A 2 37.91 -32.27 -54.74
CA PRO A 2 36.51 -32.49 -54.34
C PRO A 2 36.19 -32.13 -52.86
N ALA A 3 34.91 -32.30 -52.52
CA ALA A 3 34.24 -32.04 -51.26
C ALA A 3 34.52 -33.08 -50.16
N SER A 4 34.39 -32.71 -48.88
CA SER A 4 33.58 -33.47 -47.91
C SER A 4 33.45 -32.79 -46.54
N LYS A 5 32.23 -32.92 -45.99
CA LYS A 5 31.82 -32.91 -44.57
C LYS A 5 31.66 -31.58 -43.83
N VAL A 6 30.41 -31.10 -43.94
CA VAL A 6 29.55 -30.61 -42.85
C VAL A 6 30.00 -31.13 -41.48
N PHE A 7 30.44 -30.24 -40.60
CA PHE A 7 30.44 -30.46 -39.15
C PHE A 7 29.39 -29.53 -38.57
N GLU A 8 28.20 -30.10 -38.41
CA GLU A 8 27.13 -29.62 -37.56
C GLU A 8 27.61 -29.79 -36.13
N GLY A 9 28.20 -28.73 -35.57
CA GLY A 9 28.54 -28.65 -34.16
C GLY A 9 27.32 -28.16 -33.41
N THR A 10 26.52 -29.11 -32.93
CA THR A 10 25.55 -28.94 -31.84
C THR A 10 26.10 -27.93 -30.84
N VAL A 11 25.40 -26.81 -30.67
CA VAL A 11 25.62 -25.91 -29.54
C VAL A 11 25.29 -26.74 -28.31
N ASP A 12 26.31 -27.24 -27.62
CA ASP A 12 26.15 -28.03 -26.41
C ASP A 12 25.36 -27.20 -25.39
N THR A 13 24.06 -27.49 -25.32
CA THR A 13 23.09 -26.98 -24.34
C THR A 13 23.33 -27.54 -22.92
N HIS A 14 24.52 -28.09 -22.65
CA HIS A 14 24.86 -28.81 -21.43
C HIS A 14 25.81 -28.04 -20.49
N LEU A 15 26.05 -26.74 -20.71
CA LEU A 15 26.83 -25.91 -19.77
C LEU A 15 25.97 -25.12 -18.76
N PHE A 16 24.66 -25.36 -18.66
CA PHE A 16 23.79 -24.74 -17.66
C PHE A 16 23.46 -25.63 -16.45
N GLU A 17 24.13 -26.78 -16.31
CA GLU A 17 23.99 -27.65 -15.14
C GLU A 17 25.33 -27.70 -14.40
N GLY A 18 25.57 -26.79 -13.46
CA GLY A 18 26.72 -26.96 -12.57
C GLY A 18 27.24 -25.76 -11.78
N ASP A 19 26.74 -24.54 -11.99
CA ASP A 19 27.18 -23.42 -11.16
C ASP A 19 26.09 -23.02 -10.18
N ILE A 20 26.38 -23.16 -8.88
CA ILE A 20 25.58 -22.60 -7.77
C ILE A 20 25.77 -21.06 -7.71
N GLY A 21 26.01 -20.44 -8.87
CA GLY A 21 26.27 -19.04 -9.04
C GLY A 21 24.98 -18.23 -8.89
N VAL A 22 25.07 -17.09 -8.21
CA VAL A 22 24.00 -16.08 -8.19
C VAL A 22 23.58 -15.74 -9.63
N SER A 23 22.27 -15.72 -9.89
CA SER A 23 21.71 -15.40 -11.21
C SER A 23 22.38 -14.18 -11.84
N PRO A 24 22.68 -14.16 -13.15
CA PRO A 24 23.28 -13.01 -13.82
C PRO A 24 22.52 -11.69 -13.58
N LEU A 25 21.19 -11.76 -13.42
CA LEU A 25 20.36 -10.59 -13.05
C LEU A 25 20.67 -10.09 -11.62
N VAL A 26 20.87 -11.00 -10.68
CA VAL A 26 21.25 -10.68 -9.30
C VAL A 26 22.65 -10.06 -9.27
N GLN A 27 23.57 -10.57 -10.08
CA GLN A 27 24.91 -10.00 -10.22
C GLN A 27 24.87 -8.57 -10.76
N LEU A 28 24.10 -8.34 -11.83
CA LEU A 28 23.93 -7.00 -12.40
C LEU A 28 23.29 -6.03 -11.39
N PHE A 29 22.22 -6.44 -10.71
CA PHE A 29 21.57 -5.63 -9.68
C PHE A 29 22.56 -5.27 -8.56
N THR A 30 23.32 -6.26 -8.08
CA THR A 30 24.30 -6.08 -7.01
C THR A 30 25.42 -5.14 -7.45
N ALA A 31 25.92 -5.28 -8.69
CA ALA A 31 26.96 -4.41 -9.23
C ALA A 31 26.48 -2.95 -9.32
N ILE A 32 25.24 -2.72 -9.81
CA ILE A 32 24.64 -1.38 -9.88
C ILE A 32 24.45 -0.80 -8.47
N ALA A 33 23.82 -1.55 -7.56
CA ALA A 33 23.58 -1.11 -6.19
C ALA A 33 24.88 -0.78 -5.46
N THR A 34 25.90 -1.63 -5.59
CA THR A 34 27.21 -1.44 -4.97
C THR A 34 27.92 -0.21 -5.54
N THR A 35 27.86 0.01 -6.85
CA THR A 35 28.44 1.20 -7.49
C THR A 35 27.78 2.47 -6.99
N LEU A 36 26.45 2.49 -6.88
CA LEU A 36 25.69 3.62 -6.36
C LEU A 36 26.03 3.91 -4.89
N LEU A 37 26.00 2.88 -4.04
CA LEU A 37 26.28 3.01 -2.61
C LEU A 37 27.73 3.46 -2.36
N ASN A 38 28.69 2.95 -3.13
CA ASN A 38 30.08 3.38 -3.04
C ASN A 38 30.27 4.84 -3.50
N ALA A 39 29.56 5.27 -4.55
CA ALA A 39 29.60 6.65 -5.02
C ALA A 39 28.99 7.64 -4.01
N TRP A 40 27.97 7.21 -3.26
CA TRP A 40 27.37 8.02 -2.19
C TRP A 40 28.20 8.02 -0.90
N GLY A 41 28.88 6.92 -0.60
CA GLY A 41 29.49 6.71 0.72
C GLY A 41 28.45 6.72 1.85
N TYR A 42 28.91 6.61 3.09
CA TYR A 42 28.02 6.60 4.26
C TYR A 42 27.26 7.91 4.42
N ASP A 43 27.92 9.05 4.22
CA ASP A 43 27.30 10.38 4.37
C ASP A 43 26.24 10.64 3.29
N GLY A 44 26.53 10.31 2.03
CA GLY A 44 25.56 10.45 0.95
C GLY A 44 24.37 9.51 1.09
N PHE A 45 24.60 8.29 1.60
CA PHE A 45 23.52 7.37 1.93
C PHE A 45 22.64 7.90 3.07
N ALA A 46 23.24 8.41 4.16
CA ALA A 46 22.50 9.01 5.26
C ALA A 46 21.66 10.21 4.78
N ALA A 47 22.26 11.14 4.02
CA ALA A 47 21.55 12.27 3.43
C ALA A 47 20.43 11.84 2.46
N HIS A 48 20.60 10.73 1.74
CA HIS A 48 19.53 10.16 0.94
C HIS A 48 18.38 9.64 1.80
N THR A 49 18.68 8.90 2.88
CA THR A 49 17.64 8.38 3.78
C THR A 49 16.86 9.49 4.48
N GLU A 50 17.52 10.59 4.84
CA GLU A 50 16.87 11.76 5.45
C GLU A 50 15.89 12.42 4.46
N ARG A 51 16.32 12.65 3.22
CA ARG A 51 15.43 13.18 2.16
C ARG A 51 14.23 12.27 1.90
N VAL A 52 14.42 10.96 1.90
CA VAL A 52 13.31 10.01 1.76
C VAL A 52 12.37 10.10 2.97
N ALA A 53 12.90 10.19 4.19
CA ALA A 53 12.08 10.33 5.39
C ALA A 53 11.26 11.64 5.40
N GLU A 54 11.84 12.75 4.95
CA GLU A 54 11.14 14.04 4.77
C GLU A 54 10.04 13.93 3.72
N PHE A 55 10.32 13.32 2.56
CA PHE A 55 9.32 13.09 1.52
C PHE A 55 8.09 12.31 2.04
N TYR A 56 8.32 11.22 2.79
CA TYR A 56 7.21 10.45 3.36
C TYR A 56 6.49 11.21 4.48
N ARG A 57 7.19 12.05 5.25
CA ARG A 57 6.61 12.92 6.28
C ARG A 57 5.65 13.93 5.66
N GLU A 58 6.05 14.63 4.60
CA GLU A 58 5.19 15.57 3.89
C GLU A 58 3.92 14.89 3.35
N LYS A 59 4.07 13.72 2.73
CA LYS A 59 2.93 12.94 2.21
C LYS A 59 1.98 12.48 3.32
N ARG A 60 2.53 12.06 4.46
CA ARG A 60 1.75 11.70 5.65
C ARG A 60 0.94 12.89 6.18
N ASP A 61 1.55 14.07 6.23
CA ASP A 61 0.91 15.29 6.74
C ASP A 61 -0.22 15.76 5.79
N ILE A 62 0.00 15.71 4.48
CA ILE A 62 -1.02 15.97 3.46
C ILE A 62 -2.21 15.03 3.63
N PHE A 63 -1.95 13.72 3.75
CA PHE A 63 -3.00 12.73 3.93
C PHE A 63 -3.76 12.95 5.24
N GLU A 64 -3.06 13.25 6.33
CA GLU A 64 -3.69 13.52 7.62
C GLU A 64 -4.57 14.78 7.57
N ASN A 65 -4.14 15.83 6.88
CA ASN A 65 -4.93 17.04 6.72
C ASN A 65 -6.24 16.78 5.95
N ALA A 66 -6.17 15.98 4.89
CA ALA A 66 -7.36 15.57 4.15
C ALA A 66 -8.27 14.64 4.99
N MET A 67 -7.70 13.75 5.81
CA MET A 67 -8.46 12.95 6.80
C MET A 67 -9.20 13.85 7.81
N LYS A 68 -8.51 14.86 8.36
CA LYS A 68 -9.11 15.85 9.28
C LYS A 68 -10.23 16.66 8.61
N LYS A 69 -10.07 16.99 7.32
CA LYS A 69 -11.06 17.75 6.54
C LYS A 69 -12.33 16.94 6.26
N HIS A 70 -12.19 15.68 5.82
CA HIS A 70 -13.31 14.89 5.32
C HIS A 70 -13.88 13.87 6.32
N LEU A 71 -13.02 13.26 7.14
CA LEU A 71 -13.38 12.09 7.96
C LEU A 71 -13.42 12.36 9.46
N LYS A 72 -13.24 13.61 9.89
CA LYS A 72 -13.39 13.98 11.31
C LYS A 72 -14.79 13.63 11.82
N GLY A 73 -14.84 12.79 12.87
CA GLY A 73 -16.09 12.28 13.47
C GLY A 73 -16.73 11.09 12.72
N LEU A 74 -16.17 10.70 11.57
CA LEU A 74 -16.58 9.50 10.81
C LEU A 74 -15.53 8.38 10.88
N ALA A 75 -14.29 8.72 11.19
CA ALA A 75 -13.21 7.77 11.41
C ALA A 75 -12.34 8.19 12.61
N GLU A 76 -11.73 7.20 13.24
CA GLU A 76 -10.70 7.34 14.26
C GLU A 76 -9.38 6.85 13.68
N TRP A 77 -8.31 7.61 13.87
CA TRP A 77 -6.99 7.23 13.40
C TRP A 77 -5.90 7.69 14.36
N VAL A 78 -4.74 7.05 14.25
CA VAL A 78 -3.51 7.47 14.91
C VAL A 78 -2.54 7.88 13.81
N THR A 79 -1.88 9.03 13.99
CA THR A 79 -0.87 9.51 13.06
C THR A 79 0.31 8.52 13.05
N PRO A 80 0.63 7.87 11.91
CA PRO A 80 1.72 6.93 11.84
C PRO A 80 3.05 7.68 11.95
N GLU A 81 3.96 7.20 12.80
CA GLU A 81 5.30 7.79 12.95
C GLU A 81 6.25 7.39 11.82
N ALA A 82 6.03 6.21 11.22
CA ALA A 82 6.86 5.65 10.16
C ALA A 82 6.03 4.81 9.16
N GLY A 83 6.60 4.60 7.97
CA GLY A 83 6.03 3.76 6.93
C GLY A 83 5.26 4.54 5.87
N MET A 84 4.38 3.82 5.16
CA MET A 84 3.69 4.31 3.96
C MET A 84 2.18 4.07 3.96
N PHE A 85 1.64 3.62 5.10
CA PHE A 85 0.23 3.26 5.25
C PHE A 85 -0.42 4.03 6.39
N PHE A 86 -1.64 4.49 6.15
CA PHE A 86 -2.55 4.96 7.18
C PHE A 86 -3.50 3.84 7.56
N TRP A 87 -3.65 3.63 8.86
CA TRP A 87 -4.65 2.76 9.45
C TRP A 87 -5.67 3.62 10.18
N PHE A 88 -6.95 3.43 9.84
CA PHE A 88 -8.04 4.14 10.47
C PHE A 88 -9.24 3.22 10.67
N LYS A 89 -9.98 3.44 11.75
CA LYS A 89 -11.21 2.74 12.10
C LYS A 89 -12.40 3.59 11.66
N LEU A 90 -13.32 2.99 10.91
CA LEU A 90 -14.57 3.65 10.57
C LEU A 90 -15.54 3.62 11.76
N VAL A 91 -16.14 4.76 12.08
CA VAL A 91 -17.18 4.87 13.11
C VAL A 91 -18.52 4.69 12.40
N LEU A 92 -19.08 3.47 12.43
CA LEU A 92 -20.26 3.12 11.64
C LEU A 92 -21.58 3.29 12.42
N SER A 93 -21.56 3.25 13.75
CA SER A 93 -22.71 3.60 14.60
C SER A 93 -22.32 4.53 15.75
N ASP A 94 -23.30 5.24 16.33
CA ASP A 94 -23.08 6.08 17.51
C ASP A 94 -22.70 5.24 18.76
N LYS A 95 -23.00 3.94 18.74
CA LYS A 95 -22.58 2.98 19.78
C LYS A 95 -21.12 2.56 19.65
N ASP A 96 -20.58 2.53 18.43
CA ASP A 96 -19.16 2.18 18.17
C ASP A 96 -18.18 3.26 18.64
N ALA A 97 -18.65 4.51 18.75
CA ALA A 97 -17.89 5.63 19.30
C ALA A 97 -17.79 5.60 20.84
N LEU A 98 -18.69 4.87 21.51
CA LEU A 98 -18.83 4.89 22.98
C LEU A 98 -18.47 3.55 23.65
N SER A 99 -18.37 2.47 22.88
CA SER A 99 -18.09 1.13 23.40
C SER A 99 -17.27 0.32 22.40
N SER A 100 -16.17 -0.29 22.87
CA SER A 100 -15.43 -1.36 22.17
C SER A 100 -16.26 -2.67 22.11
N SER A 101 -17.52 -2.57 21.70
CA SER A 101 -18.46 -3.67 21.63
C SER A 101 -18.20 -4.54 20.41
N THR A 102 -18.45 -5.83 20.59
CA THR A 102 -18.19 -6.99 19.72
C THR A 102 -18.85 -7.00 18.34
N ASP A 103 -19.59 -5.95 17.96
CA ASP A 103 -20.24 -5.83 16.66
C ASP A 103 -19.45 -4.82 15.80
N GLU A 104 -18.17 -5.14 15.57
CA GLU A 104 -17.30 -4.32 14.71
C GLU A 104 -17.90 -4.29 13.30
N GLY A 105 -18.51 -3.15 12.94
CA GLY A 105 -19.21 -2.99 11.67
C GLY A 105 -18.39 -3.40 10.44
N ASP A 106 -19.10 -3.70 9.35
CA ASP A 106 -18.53 -4.35 8.16
C ASP A 106 -17.80 -3.37 7.24
N SER A 107 -16.50 -3.11 7.50
CA SER A 107 -15.68 -2.28 6.59
C SER A 107 -15.56 -2.89 5.20
N LYS A 108 -15.61 -4.23 5.07
CA LYS A 108 -15.47 -4.93 3.79
C LYS A 108 -16.61 -4.56 2.84
N ALA A 109 -17.85 -4.59 3.34
CA ALA A 109 -19.01 -4.23 2.52
C ALA A 109 -18.95 -2.77 2.02
N ILE A 110 -18.46 -1.84 2.84
CA ILE A 110 -18.36 -0.41 2.49
C ILE A 110 -17.21 -0.17 1.52
N ILE A 111 -16.05 -0.77 1.77
CA ILE A 111 -14.85 -0.55 0.96
C ILE A 111 -14.96 -1.26 -0.40
N GLU A 112 -15.35 -2.53 -0.44
CA GLU A 112 -15.40 -3.32 -1.68
C GLU A 112 -16.59 -2.94 -2.58
N ASN A 113 -17.74 -2.52 -2.01
CA ASN A 113 -18.91 -2.18 -2.82
C ASN A 113 -19.16 -0.69 -3.01
N ARG A 114 -18.75 0.21 -2.10
CA ARG A 114 -19.03 1.64 -2.23
C ARG A 114 -17.80 2.46 -2.55
N ALA A 115 -16.75 2.32 -1.74
CA ALA A 115 -15.51 3.05 -1.96
C ALA A 115 -14.89 2.68 -3.31
N PHE A 116 -14.84 1.39 -3.64
CA PHE A 116 -14.35 0.91 -4.93
C PHE A 116 -15.17 1.46 -6.11
N ASN A 117 -16.49 1.43 -6.03
CA ASN A 117 -17.37 1.97 -7.07
C ASN A 117 -17.28 3.49 -7.22
N ARG A 118 -16.83 4.20 -6.17
CA ARG A 118 -16.48 5.63 -6.22
C ARG A 118 -15.01 5.87 -6.61
N GLY A 119 -14.27 4.84 -7.02
CA GLY A 119 -12.88 4.96 -7.47
C GLY A 119 -11.87 5.15 -6.34
N VAL A 120 -12.21 4.77 -5.11
CA VAL A 120 -11.32 4.79 -3.96
C VAL A 120 -10.86 3.37 -3.66
N LEU A 121 -9.59 3.08 -3.92
CA LEU A 121 -8.99 1.80 -3.58
C LEU A 121 -8.35 1.88 -2.18
N ALA A 122 -9.12 1.46 -1.17
CA ALA A 122 -8.61 1.19 0.16
C ALA A 122 -8.71 -0.31 0.45
N LEU A 123 -7.87 -0.82 1.37
CA LEU A 123 -7.88 -2.23 1.71
C LEU A 123 -8.67 -2.44 3.01
N PRO A 124 -9.69 -3.32 3.04
CA PRO A 124 -10.42 -3.61 4.26
C PRO A 124 -9.50 -4.35 5.25
N GLY A 125 -9.62 -4.02 6.53
CA GLY A 125 -8.82 -4.60 7.60
C GLY A 125 -9.02 -6.12 7.74
N THR A 126 -10.15 -6.64 7.26
CA THR A 126 -10.45 -8.08 7.22
C THR A 126 -9.41 -8.88 6.44
N ALA A 127 -8.77 -8.28 5.43
CA ALA A 127 -7.71 -8.92 4.64
C ALA A 127 -6.42 -9.18 5.45
N PHE A 128 -6.25 -8.48 6.58
CA PHE A 128 -5.06 -8.57 7.43
C PHE A 128 -5.31 -9.35 8.73
N LEU A 129 -6.55 -9.82 8.94
CA LEU A 129 -6.89 -10.66 10.08
C LEU A 129 -6.87 -12.14 9.64
N PRO A 130 -6.04 -13.01 10.24
CA PRO A 130 -5.91 -14.41 9.83
C PRO A 130 -7.23 -15.19 9.97
N ASN A 131 -8.13 -14.71 10.82
CA ASN A 131 -9.40 -15.36 11.11
C ASN A 131 -10.55 -14.82 10.23
N GLY A 132 -10.29 -13.87 9.32
CA GLY A 132 -11.30 -13.26 8.45
C GLY A 132 -12.45 -12.57 9.17
N ARG A 133 -12.27 -12.23 10.45
CA ARG A 133 -13.30 -11.58 11.27
C ARG A 133 -13.64 -10.22 10.67
N LYS A 134 -14.92 -9.85 10.76
CA LYS A 134 -15.38 -8.50 10.44
C LYS A 134 -14.66 -7.50 11.32
N THR A 135 -14.27 -6.39 10.70
CA THR A 135 -13.63 -5.30 11.41
C THR A 135 -13.95 -3.98 10.74
N ALA A 136 -13.91 -2.90 11.51
CA ALA A 136 -14.12 -1.54 11.01
C ALA A 136 -12.83 -0.87 10.53
N TYR A 137 -11.67 -1.54 10.64
CA TYR A 137 -10.38 -0.99 10.20
C TYR A 137 -10.22 -0.98 8.69
N VAL A 138 -9.53 0.04 8.20
CA VAL A 138 -9.18 0.23 6.79
C VAL A 138 -7.72 0.65 6.70
N ARG A 139 -7.02 0.14 5.69
CA ARG A 139 -5.64 0.50 5.37
C ARG A 139 -5.59 1.23 4.04
N ALA A 140 -4.98 2.42 4.01
CA ALA A 140 -4.74 3.20 2.80
C ALA A 140 -3.25 3.48 2.63
N ALA A 141 -2.75 3.42 1.40
CA ALA A 141 -1.38 3.81 1.06
C ALA A 141 -1.35 5.28 0.64
N PHE A 142 -0.37 6.05 1.12
CA PHE A 142 -0.24 7.47 0.80
C PHE A 142 1.04 7.80 0.00
N SER A 143 1.87 6.80 -0.29
CA SER A 143 3.21 6.98 -0.86
C SER A 143 3.25 7.53 -2.28
N LEU A 144 2.26 7.19 -3.11
CA LEU A 144 2.28 7.48 -4.55
C LEU A 144 1.20 8.48 -4.97
N THR A 145 0.29 8.85 -4.07
CA THR A 145 -0.89 9.61 -4.43
C THR A 145 -0.61 11.13 -4.39
N PRO A 146 -0.95 11.88 -5.45
CA PRO A 146 -0.95 13.34 -5.43
C PRO A 146 -1.93 13.91 -4.40
N GLU A 147 -1.68 15.11 -3.89
CA GLU A 147 -2.52 15.75 -2.87
C GLU A 147 -3.98 15.93 -3.32
N GLU A 148 -4.18 16.35 -4.57
CA GLU A 148 -5.51 16.52 -5.17
C GLU A 148 -6.32 15.22 -5.19
N ASP A 149 -5.66 14.12 -5.56
CA ASP A 149 -6.27 12.80 -5.60
C ASP A 149 -6.58 12.28 -4.20
N VAL A 150 -5.75 12.60 -3.20
CA VAL A 150 -6.02 12.27 -1.79
C VAL A 150 -7.26 13.01 -1.29
N ASP A 151 -7.40 14.30 -1.60
CA ASP A 151 -8.57 15.10 -1.19
C ASP A 151 -9.86 14.55 -1.82
N ILE A 152 -9.82 14.25 -3.12
CA ILE A 152 -10.95 13.65 -3.86
C ILE A 152 -11.28 12.27 -3.29
N ALA A 153 -10.29 11.41 -3.08
CA ALA A 153 -10.50 10.06 -2.59
C ALA A 153 -11.13 10.03 -1.20
N LEU A 154 -10.64 10.87 -0.28
CA LEU A 154 -11.21 10.95 1.06
C LEU A 154 -12.58 11.62 1.08
N GLY A 155 -12.85 12.58 0.20
CA GLY A 155 -14.19 13.14 -0.02
C GLY A 155 -15.18 12.09 -0.49
N ARG A 156 -14.80 11.24 -1.46
CA ARG A 156 -15.64 10.14 -1.94
C ARG A 156 -15.84 9.05 -0.88
N LEU A 157 -14.82 8.78 -0.07
CA LEU A 157 -14.92 7.84 1.04
C LEU A 157 -15.89 8.35 2.11
N ARG A 158 -15.86 9.66 2.41
CA ARG A 158 -16.82 10.30 3.31
C ARG A 158 -18.27 10.07 2.88
N GLU A 159 -18.57 10.30 1.60
CA GLU A 159 -19.91 10.07 1.05
C GLU A 159 -20.33 8.60 1.20
N ALA A 160 -19.44 7.66 0.88
CA ALA A 160 -19.71 6.23 1.04
C ALA A 160 -20.05 5.84 2.49
N ILE A 161 -19.38 6.45 3.48
CA ILE A 161 -19.64 6.21 4.91
C ILE A 161 -20.98 6.81 5.33
N LEU A 162 -21.30 8.03 4.87
CA LEU A 162 -22.57 8.70 5.20
C LEU A 162 -23.77 7.92 4.64
N ASP A 163 -23.70 7.47 3.39
CA ASP A 163 -24.75 6.65 2.78
C ASP A 163 -24.99 5.36 3.60
N ALA A 164 -23.90 4.71 4.03
CA ALA A 164 -23.97 3.50 4.84
C ALA A 164 -24.64 3.76 6.21
N LYS A 165 -24.36 4.91 6.84
CA LYS A 165 -24.99 5.31 8.11
C LYS A 165 -26.49 5.57 7.93
N GLU A 166 -26.91 6.22 6.87
CA GLU A 166 -28.34 6.51 6.64
C GLU A 166 -29.17 5.23 6.44
N GLU A 167 -28.61 4.24 5.74
CA GLU A 167 -29.28 2.96 5.55
C GLU A 167 -29.39 2.15 6.84
N SER A 168 -28.35 2.14 7.69
CA SER A 168 -28.44 1.52 9.01
C SER A 168 -29.51 2.15 9.91
N LYS A 169 -29.85 3.43 9.69
CA LYS A 169 -30.94 4.13 10.39
C LYS A 169 -32.32 3.84 9.81
N LYS A 170 -32.42 3.47 8.52
CA LYS A 170 -33.69 3.12 7.85
C LYS A 170 -34.07 1.65 8.02
N GLY A 171 -33.10 0.77 8.28
CA GLY A 171 -33.30 -0.66 8.48
C GLY A 171 -33.61 -1.09 9.92
N ASN A 172 -33.82 -0.14 10.84
CA ASN A 172 -34.11 -0.35 12.25
C ASN A 172 -35.35 0.43 12.67
#